data_AF-A0A1C6NKZ5-F1
#
_entry.id   AF-A0A1C6NKZ5-F1
#
_cell.length_a   1.000
_cell.length_b   1.000
_cell.length_c   1.000
_cell.angle_alpha   90.00
_cell.angle_beta   90.00
_cell.angle_gamma   90.00
#
_symmetry.space_group_name_H-M   'P 1'
#
loop_
_entity.id
_entity.type
_entity.pdbx_description
1 polymer ?
#
loop_
_entity_poly.entity_id
_entity_poly.type
_entity_poly.pdbx_seq_one_letter_code
_entity_poly.pdbx_strand_id
1 'polypeptide(L)'
;MPSQTPDPTGPSPESTDTPTDPTAPVTQDKTDSTDRTAPVTSADTPADTPDGPPAPPAPLTPAGPAPTDKAPTDKADSGPATPERATPGPATPAQTTPDTVSVTAPRSSLPVPPDATRRRKVAAFLVLALGLGTAAFALSLGGEESDRDRTGARSAPSAPAAAGSVEPVEPEPRNTELLGLARRDADDRLAIGRVDAPVVMIEYSDFQCPFCREFARGTEPGLISRYVDKGLLRIEWRNFPLFGEESERAARAAWAAGQQGRFWEFHDTAFGEERPRNQGAYARDKVIAMAKDAGVPDAARFARDLDSPGAKRAVERDKEEGYALGVSSTPAFLVNDIPVLGAQPAESFDQAVEKALDAARAAAGPTPSGATTEREATGR
;
A
#
# COMPACT_ATOMS: atom_id res chain seq x y z
N MET A 1 -0.17 9.35 -63.38
CA MET A 1 -0.01 8.08 -64.10
C MET A 1 1.46 7.85 -64.36
N PRO A 2 1.99 6.62 -64.20
CA PRO A 2 1.40 5.45 -63.52
C PRO A 2 1.35 5.70 -61.98
N SER A 3 1.41 4.80 -60.99
CA SER A 3 1.48 3.32 -60.87
C SER A 3 0.69 2.85 -59.64
N GLN A 4 0.29 1.59 -59.57
CA GLN A 4 0.00 0.83 -58.33
C GLN A 4 0.37 -0.65 -58.54
N THR A 5 0.80 -1.34 -57.48
CA THR A 5 0.98 -2.81 -57.42
C THR A 5 0.52 -3.31 -56.04
N PRO A 6 -0.28 -4.38 -55.95
CA PRO A 6 -0.87 -4.86 -54.70
C PRO A 6 -0.09 -6.03 -54.03
N ASP A 7 -0.50 -6.32 -52.79
CA ASP A 7 -0.15 -7.50 -51.97
C ASP A 7 -0.47 -8.86 -52.65
N PRO A 8 0.13 -9.96 -52.13
CA PRO A 8 -0.74 -11.08 -51.76
C PRO A 8 -0.36 -11.84 -50.46
N THR A 9 -1.42 -12.19 -49.73
CA THR A 9 -1.49 -13.16 -48.61
C THR A 9 -1.03 -14.58 -49.00
N GLY A 10 -0.47 -15.33 -48.05
CA GLY A 10 -0.15 -16.76 -48.21
C GLY A 10 -0.75 -17.66 -47.10
N PRO A 11 -1.29 -18.86 -47.41
CA PRO A 11 -1.85 -19.79 -46.42
C PRO A 11 -0.94 -21.00 -46.11
N SER A 12 -1.20 -21.66 -44.97
CA SER A 12 -0.62 -22.95 -44.56
C SER A 12 -1.20 -24.16 -45.30
N PRO A 13 -0.51 -25.32 -45.28
CA PRO A 13 -1.16 -26.63 -45.40
C PRO A 13 -0.80 -27.61 -44.26
N GLU A 14 -1.53 -28.74 -44.24
CA GLU A 14 -1.64 -29.71 -43.14
C GLU A 14 -1.29 -31.16 -43.60
N SER A 15 -0.72 -31.96 -42.69
CA SER A 15 -0.66 -33.44 -42.53
C SER A 15 -0.53 -34.43 -43.72
N THR A 16 0.55 -35.24 -43.66
CA THR A 16 0.71 -36.69 -44.03
C THR A 16 2.13 -37.14 -43.56
N ASP A 17 2.52 -38.39 -43.25
CA ASP A 17 1.83 -39.70 -43.06
C ASP A 17 2.66 -40.64 -42.11
N THR A 18 2.38 -41.95 -42.07
CA THR A 18 3.08 -43.06 -41.34
C THR A 18 3.41 -44.22 -42.33
N PRO A 19 3.90 -45.43 -41.95
CA PRO A 19 4.69 -45.89 -40.79
C PRO A 19 5.93 -46.76 -41.18
N THR A 20 6.75 -47.20 -40.21
CA THR A 20 7.47 -48.49 -40.30
C THR A 20 7.86 -49.06 -38.92
N ASP A 21 7.58 -50.35 -38.71
CA ASP A 21 8.02 -51.24 -37.61
C ASP A 21 8.50 -52.54 -38.30
N PRO A 22 9.54 -53.25 -37.82
CA PRO A 22 9.28 -54.37 -36.90
C PRO A 22 10.40 -54.66 -35.87
N THR A 23 10.04 -55.17 -34.69
CA THR A 23 10.29 -56.58 -34.26
C THR A 23 10.20 -56.76 -32.72
N ALA A 24 9.35 -57.70 -32.29
CA ALA A 24 9.09 -58.11 -30.90
C ALA A 24 9.97 -59.35 -30.50
N PRO A 25 9.69 -60.16 -29.44
CA PRO A 25 8.76 -60.04 -28.30
C PRO A 25 9.39 -60.40 -26.92
N VAL A 26 8.58 -60.43 -25.85
CA VAL A 26 8.47 -61.59 -24.91
C VAL A 26 7.32 -61.40 -23.90
N THR A 27 6.62 -62.50 -23.64
CA THR A 27 5.40 -62.81 -22.87
C THR A 27 4.98 -61.98 -21.63
N GLN A 28 3.66 -61.78 -21.53
CA GLN A 28 2.90 -61.71 -20.27
C GLN A 28 2.57 -63.12 -19.75
N ASP A 29 2.34 -63.27 -18.43
CA ASP A 29 1.36 -64.23 -17.90
C ASP A 29 0.63 -63.63 -16.67
N LYS A 30 -0.45 -64.28 -16.23
CA LYS A 30 -1.61 -63.72 -15.51
C LYS A 30 -1.86 -64.47 -14.18
N THR A 31 -3.01 -64.18 -13.55
CA THR A 31 -3.56 -64.67 -12.25
C THR A 31 -3.13 -63.83 -11.05
N ASP A 32 -3.96 -63.26 -10.17
CA ASP A 32 -5.38 -63.39 -9.72
C ASP A 32 -5.56 -64.06 -8.34
N SER A 33 -6.54 -63.54 -7.60
CA SER A 33 -7.22 -64.08 -6.41
C SER A 33 -6.63 -63.95 -4.98
N THR A 34 -7.39 -63.19 -4.19
CA THR A 34 -7.89 -63.48 -2.81
C THR A 34 -7.07 -63.19 -1.54
N ASP A 35 -7.58 -62.19 -0.79
CA ASP A 35 -8.07 -62.26 0.61
C ASP A 35 -7.14 -62.72 1.76
N ARG A 36 -6.95 -61.83 2.77
CA ARG A 36 -7.33 -62.09 4.19
C ARG A 36 -7.07 -60.92 5.17
N THR A 37 -8.14 -60.55 5.86
CA THR A 37 -8.28 -60.29 7.34
C THR A 37 -7.29 -59.37 8.10
N ALA A 38 -7.86 -58.39 8.81
CA ALA A 38 -7.24 -57.58 9.89
C ALA A 38 -7.28 -58.34 11.26
N PRO A 39 -7.14 -57.72 12.47
CA PRO A 39 -6.60 -56.40 12.88
C PRO A 39 -5.58 -56.49 14.06
N VAL A 40 -4.89 -55.38 14.43
CA VAL A 40 -4.09 -55.33 15.68
C VAL A 40 -4.18 -53.97 16.42
N THR A 41 -4.91 -54.01 17.54
CA THR A 41 -4.84 -53.24 18.83
C THR A 41 -4.63 -51.72 18.92
N SER A 42 -5.48 -51.12 19.76
CA SER A 42 -5.38 -49.82 20.42
C SER A 42 -4.16 -49.63 21.35
N ALA A 43 -3.83 -48.37 21.63
CA ALA A 43 -3.17 -47.95 22.88
C ALA A 43 -3.60 -46.52 23.26
N ASP A 44 -4.18 -46.35 24.46
CA ASP A 44 -4.42 -45.07 25.13
C ASP A 44 -3.12 -44.48 25.72
N THR A 45 -3.06 -43.15 25.89
CA THR A 45 -2.56 -42.43 27.11
C THR A 45 -2.76 -40.90 26.94
N PRO A 46 -3.23 -40.17 27.97
CA PRO A 46 -3.48 -38.72 27.91
C PRO A 46 -2.38 -37.84 28.56
N ALA A 47 -2.35 -36.56 28.16
CA ALA A 47 -1.81 -35.40 28.90
C ALA A 47 -2.52 -34.15 28.32
N ASP A 48 -3.27 -33.32 29.04
CA ASP A 48 -2.98 -32.53 30.26
C ASP A 48 -2.12 -31.28 29.98
N THR A 49 -2.77 -30.11 29.94
CA THR A 49 -2.22 -28.73 30.00
C THR A 49 -3.41 -27.74 30.14
N PRO A 50 -3.23 -26.51 30.66
CA PRO A 50 -4.06 -26.06 31.79
C PRO A 50 -5.00 -24.88 31.47
N ASP A 51 -5.87 -24.57 32.44
CA ASP A 51 -6.81 -23.45 32.41
C ASP A 51 -6.16 -22.09 32.05
N GLY A 52 -6.73 -21.44 31.03
CA GLY A 52 -6.51 -20.01 30.77
C GLY A 52 -7.43 -19.12 31.62
N PRO A 53 -7.02 -17.89 31.98
CA PRO A 53 -7.83 -17.00 32.81
C PRO A 53 -9.13 -16.55 32.09
N PRO A 54 -10.22 -16.32 32.84
CA PRO A 54 -11.52 -15.96 32.25
C PRO A 54 -11.51 -14.55 31.61
N ALA A 55 -12.25 -14.42 30.52
CA ALA A 55 -12.40 -13.15 29.80
C ALA A 55 -13.10 -12.06 30.66
N PRO A 56 -12.72 -10.77 30.49
CA PRO A 56 -13.35 -9.67 31.23
C PRO A 56 -14.81 -9.43 30.78
N PRO A 57 -15.71 -9.02 31.68
CA PRO A 57 -17.12 -8.79 31.36
C PRO A 57 -17.32 -7.53 30.50
N ALA A 58 -18.31 -7.58 29.61
CA ALA A 58 -18.70 -6.46 28.76
C ALA A 58 -19.26 -5.26 29.57
N PRO A 59 -19.03 -4.00 29.14
CA PRO A 59 -19.51 -2.83 29.85
C PRO A 59 -21.04 -2.71 29.79
N LEU A 60 -21.66 -2.56 30.96
CA LEU A 60 -23.09 -2.34 31.13
C LEU A 60 -23.50 -0.95 30.61
N THR A 61 -24.56 -0.90 29.81
CA THR A 61 -25.22 0.36 29.42
C THR A 61 -26.11 0.88 30.56
N PRO A 62 -26.01 2.17 30.95
CA PRO A 62 -26.93 2.76 31.91
C PRO A 62 -28.29 3.05 31.23
N ALA A 63 -29.37 2.63 31.87
CA ALA A 63 -30.74 2.86 31.42
C ALA A 63 -31.44 3.96 32.23
N GLY A 64 -32.31 4.72 31.55
CA GLY A 64 -33.39 5.51 32.16
C GLY A 64 -33.33 7.03 31.92
N PRO A 65 -34.44 7.76 32.18
CA PRO A 65 -35.71 7.29 32.74
C PRO A 65 -36.91 7.34 31.76
N ALA A 66 -38.01 6.70 32.20
CA ALA A 66 -39.31 6.63 31.53
C ALA A 66 -40.17 7.92 31.71
N PRO A 67 -41.25 8.13 30.92
CA PRO A 67 -42.06 9.35 30.98
C PRO A 67 -43.05 9.39 32.15
N THR A 68 -43.55 10.58 32.48
CA THR A 68 -44.61 10.80 33.49
C THR A 68 -45.95 11.16 32.85
N ASP A 69 -46.99 10.41 33.22
CA ASP A 69 -48.38 10.69 32.88
C ASP A 69 -48.95 11.92 33.58
N LYS A 70 -49.74 12.73 32.85
CA LYS A 70 -50.95 13.41 33.35
C LYS A 70 -51.99 13.62 32.24
N ALA A 71 -53.20 13.15 32.47
CA ALA A 71 -54.45 13.53 31.79
C ALA A 71 -55.33 14.33 32.79
N PRO A 72 -56.62 14.70 32.52
CA PRO A 72 -57.44 14.58 31.31
C PRO A 72 -58.25 15.89 30.98
N THR A 73 -59.44 15.76 30.36
CA THR A 73 -60.50 16.77 30.04
C THR A 73 -60.32 17.54 28.70
N ASP A 74 -61.35 17.78 27.87
CA ASP A 74 -62.75 17.29 27.84
C ASP A 74 -63.38 17.44 26.42
N LYS A 75 -64.46 16.69 26.13
CA LYS A 75 -65.54 16.89 25.08
C LYS A 75 -65.17 17.26 23.61
N ALA A 76 -65.61 16.43 22.64
CA ALA A 76 -66.78 16.64 21.72
C ALA A 76 -66.61 17.82 20.72
N ASP A 77 -66.94 17.72 19.42
CA ASP A 77 -68.14 17.13 18.81
C ASP A 77 -67.99 16.82 17.28
N SER A 78 -68.89 15.97 16.78
CA SER A 78 -69.38 15.72 15.40
C SER A 78 -68.74 16.31 14.12
N GLY A 79 -68.61 15.43 13.11
CA GLY A 79 -69.25 15.66 11.78
C GLY A 79 -68.35 16.08 10.59
N PRO A 80 -68.35 15.33 9.46
CA PRO A 80 -67.59 15.68 8.25
C PRO A 80 -68.43 16.36 7.15
N ALA A 81 -67.83 17.27 6.37
CA ALA A 81 -68.34 17.69 5.07
C ALA A 81 -67.20 18.17 4.13
N THR A 82 -67.30 17.79 2.86
CA THR A 82 -66.40 18.10 1.74
C THR A 82 -67.26 18.66 0.60
N PRO A 83 -66.69 19.13 -0.52
CA PRO A 83 -65.85 20.31 -0.75
C PRO A 83 -66.62 21.44 -1.47
N GLU A 84 -66.01 22.62 -1.67
CA GLU A 84 -66.32 23.38 -2.90
C GLU A 84 -65.12 24.20 -3.43
N ARG A 85 -65.21 24.59 -4.71
CA ARG A 85 -64.09 24.95 -5.58
C ARG A 85 -64.33 26.31 -6.23
N ALA A 86 -63.57 27.34 -5.85
CA ALA A 86 -63.54 28.61 -6.57
C ALA A 86 -62.20 29.37 -6.45
N THR A 87 -61.43 29.36 -7.53
CA THR A 87 -60.52 30.43 -7.96
C THR A 87 -61.11 31.05 -9.24
N PRO A 88 -60.67 32.24 -9.74
CA PRO A 88 -59.46 32.99 -9.42
C PRO A 88 -59.65 34.51 -9.19
N GLY A 89 -58.57 35.22 -8.82
CA GLY A 89 -58.48 36.68 -8.86
C GLY A 89 -57.16 37.21 -8.28
N PRO A 90 -56.27 37.84 -9.06
CA PRO A 90 -54.97 38.30 -8.57
C PRO A 90 -55.01 39.76 -8.10
N ALA A 91 -54.42 40.05 -6.94
CA ALA A 91 -54.10 41.41 -6.50
C ALA A 91 -52.77 41.42 -5.71
N THR A 92 -51.89 42.35 -6.08
CA THR A 92 -50.56 42.58 -5.51
C THR A 92 -50.62 42.89 -4.01
N PRO A 93 -49.73 42.32 -3.17
CA PRO A 93 -49.69 42.67 -1.75
C PRO A 93 -49.06 44.04 -1.52
N ALA A 94 -49.72 44.87 -0.71
CA ALA A 94 -49.13 46.07 -0.14
C ALA A 94 -48.17 45.71 1.01
N GLN A 95 -47.19 46.58 1.26
CA GLN A 95 -46.23 46.42 2.36
C GLN A 95 -46.92 46.64 3.72
N THR A 96 -46.69 45.71 4.65
CA THR A 96 -46.91 45.97 6.08
C THR A 96 -45.80 45.27 6.86
N THR A 97 -44.99 46.04 7.58
CA THR A 97 -44.17 45.55 8.70
C THR A 97 -45.10 45.29 9.90
N PRO A 98 -44.74 44.41 10.86
CA PRO A 98 -43.93 44.90 11.98
C PRO A 98 -43.02 43.85 12.69
N ASP A 99 -42.27 44.39 13.66
CA ASP A 99 -41.76 43.77 14.90
C ASP A 99 -40.68 42.67 14.88
N THR A 100 -39.46 43.17 15.09
CA THR A 100 -38.30 42.49 15.66
C THR A 100 -38.61 41.75 16.97
N VAL A 101 -38.33 40.45 17.03
CA VAL A 101 -38.13 39.73 18.29
C VAL A 101 -36.71 39.19 18.34
N SER A 102 -35.90 39.68 19.28
CA SER A 102 -34.53 39.21 19.49
C SER A 102 -34.52 37.82 20.12
N VAL A 103 -33.92 36.84 19.44
CA VAL A 103 -33.54 35.55 20.04
C VAL A 103 -32.02 35.43 20.06
N THR A 104 -31.48 35.35 21.28
CA THR A 104 -30.05 35.21 21.54
C THR A 104 -29.54 33.85 21.07
N ALA A 105 -28.69 33.83 20.04
CA ALA A 105 -27.96 32.62 19.66
C ALA A 105 -26.80 32.36 20.64
N PRO A 106 -26.53 31.09 21.03
CA PRO A 106 -25.32 30.76 21.78
C PRO A 106 -24.07 30.99 20.93
N ARG A 107 -23.00 31.49 21.55
CA ARG A 107 -21.72 31.72 20.87
C ARG A 107 -21.06 30.38 20.54
N SER A 108 -21.16 29.94 19.29
CA SER A 108 -20.29 28.90 18.75
C SER A 108 -18.84 29.38 18.83
N SER A 109 -18.05 28.75 19.69
CA SER A 109 -16.60 28.91 19.72
C SER A 109 -16.03 28.48 18.38
N LEU A 110 -15.41 29.43 17.65
CA LEU A 110 -14.71 29.13 16.40
C LEU A 110 -13.63 28.07 16.66
N PRO A 111 -13.43 27.08 15.77
CA PRO A 111 -12.28 26.21 15.85
C PRO A 111 -11.01 27.04 15.68
N VAL A 112 -10.08 26.91 16.61
CA VAL A 112 -8.74 27.50 16.50
C VAL A 112 -8.06 26.87 15.27
N PRO A 113 -7.62 27.66 14.27
CA PRO A 113 -6.89 27.11 13.14
C PRO A 113 -5.55 26.54 13.63
N PRO A 114 -5.12 25.36 13.15
CA PRO A 114 -3.80 24.82 13.50
C PRO A 114 -2.69 25.77 13.04
N ASP A 115 -1.69 25.91 13.90
CA ASP A 115 -0.69 26.97 13.86
C ASP A 115 0.06 27.07 12.51
N ALA A 116 -0.03 28.25 11.87
CA ALA A 116 0.52 28.49 10.53
C ALA A 116 2.07 28.39 10.47
N THR A 117 2.72 28.32 11.63
CA THR A 117 4.17 28.15 11.78
C THR A 117 4.69 26.78 11.36
N ARG A 118 3.88 25.71 11.36
CA ARG A 118 4.32 24.35 10.99
C ARG A 118 4.42 24.12 9.46
N ARG A 119 3.84 24.99 8.63
CA ARG A 119 3.82 24.84 7.15
C ARG A 119 5.12 25.20 6.43
N ARG A 120 6.17 25.67 7.13
CA ARG A 120 7.38 26.25 6.50
C ARG A 120 8.62 25.34 6.47
N LYS A 121 8.55 24.08 6.91
CA LYS A 121 9.73 23.20 7.02
C LYS A 121 9.75 21.96 6.11
N VAL A 122 8.59 21.46 5.68
CA VAL A 122 8.49 20.19 4.94
C VAL A 122 8.85 20.28 3.43
N ALA A 123 9.16 21.47 2.91
CA ALA A 123 9.36 21.68 1.47
C ALA A 123 10.79 21.35 1.00
N ALA A 124 11.12 20.06 0.84
CA ALA A 124 12.44 19.62 0.34
C ALA A 124 12.50 18.25 -0.38
N PHE A 125 11.47 17.81 -1.10
CA PHE A 125 11.51 16.54 -1.87
C PHE A 125 12.17 16.63 -3.28
N LEU A 126 12.61 17.81 -3.73
CA LEU A 126 13.03 18.05 -5.13
C LEU A 126 14.50 18.52 -5.31
N VAL A 127 15.45 17.96 -4.55
CA VAL A 127 16.88 18.30 -4.72
C VAL A 127 17.81 17.10 -4.93
N LEU A 128 17.46 15.89 -4.48
CA LEU A 128 18.39 14.74 -4.48
C LEU A 128 18.23 13.74 -5.64
N ALA A 129 18.14 14.24 -6.88
CA ALA A 129 17.92 13.41 -8.09
C ALA A 129 18.95 13.59 -9.23
N LEU A 130 20.06 14.31 -9.00
CA LEU A 130 21.22 14.33 -9.91
C LEU A 130 22.49 13.95 -9.14
N GLY A 131 23.08 12.80 -9.47
CA GLY A 131 24.30 12.32 -8.81
C GLY A 131 24.92 11.01 -9.31
N LEU A 132 24.20 10.21 -10.11
CA LEU A 132 24.71 8.95 -10.66
C LEU A 132 24.42 8.89 -12.17
N GLY A 133 25.32 9.42 -13.00
CA GLY A 133 25.06 9.39 -14.45
C GLY A 133 25.95 10.11 -15.45
N THR A 134 27.12 10.68 -15.14
CA THR A 134 28.08 11.14 -16.18
C THR A 134 29.53 11.14 -15.70
N ALA A 135 30.25 10.04 -15.90
CA ALA A 135 31.71 9.98 -15.66
C ALA A 135 32.44 8.99 -16.60
N ALA A 136 32.06 8.90 -17.88
CA ALA A 136 32.74 8.03 -18.85
C ALA A 136 32.54 8.40 -20.35
N PHE A 137 32.65 9.68 -20.74
CA PHE A 137 32.83 10.02 -22.17
C PHE A 137 33.53 11.36 -22.43
N ALA A 138 34.85 11.42 -22.16
CA ALA A 138 35.71 12.49 -22.65
C ALA A 138 37.17 12.00 -22.71
N LEU A 139 37.64 11.64 -23.91
CA LEU A 139 39.02 11.74 -24.44
C LEU A 139 39.25 10.70 -25.55
N SER A 140 38.88 11.06 -26.79
CA SER A 140 39.37 10.42 -28.02
C SER A 140 39.35 11.42 -29.18
N LEU A 141 40.28 12.38 -29.11
CA LEU A 141 40.82 13.10 -30.26
C LEU A 141 42.33 13.24 -29.99
N GLY A 142 43.16 12.67 -30.86
CA GLY A 142 44.60 12.55 -30.62
C GLY A 142 45.17 11.30 -31.27
N GLY A 143 45.03 11.19 -32.59
CA GLY A 143 45.83 10.25 -33.36
C GLY A 143 47.10 10.95 -33.84
N GLU A 144 48.27 10.41 -33.50
CA GLU A 144 49.48 10.67 -34.27
C GLU A 144 50.40 9.45 -34.25
N GLU A 145 51.03 9.26 -35.39
CA GLU A 145 51.66 8.06 -35.92
C GLU A 145 53.08 7.85 -35.34
N SER A 146 53.49 6.59 -35.08
CA SER A 146 54.89 6.21 -35.29
C SER A 146 55.11 4.70 -35.40
N ASP A 147 56.03 4.36 -36.30
CA ASP A 147 56.39 3.02 -36.74
C ASP A 147 57.39 2.34 -35.78
N ARG A 148 57.74 1.10 -36.12
CA ARG A 148 58.47 0.11 -35.35
C ARG A 148 59.94 0.45 -35.10
N ASP A 149 60.44 -0.21 -34.06
CA ASP A 149 61.62 -1.10 -34.05
C ASP A 149 62.78 -0.70 -33.11
N ARG A 150 63.41 -1.76 -32.58
CA ARG A 150 64.75 -1.85 -31.93
C ARG A 150 64.99 -1.33 -30.50
N THR A 151 65.20 -2.36 -29.67
CA THR A 151 66.35 -2.56 -28.75
C THR A 151 66.52 -1.65 -27.54
N GLY A 152 66.58 -2.29 -26.36
CA GLY A 152 67.70 -2.05 -25.44
C GLY A 152 67.37 -1.83 -23.96
N ALA A 153 67.95 -2.69 -23.12
CA ALA A 153 68.38 -2.41 -21.75
C ALA A 153 67.33 -2.03 -20.66
N ARG A 154 67.02 -3.04 -19.83
CA ARG A 154 66.99 -3.01 -18.34
C ARG A 154 66.73 -1.65 -17.65
N SER A 155 65.60 -1.56 -16.96
CA SER A 155 65.55 -1.23 -15.53
C SER A 155 64.21 -1.64 -14.91
N ALA A 156 64.26 -2.16 -13.69
CA ALA A 156 63.11 -2.43 -12.84
C ALA A 156 63.57 -2.38 -11.37
N PRO A 157 62.66 -2.18 -10.40
CA PRO A 157 61.40 -1.44 -10.43
C PRO A 157 61.45 -0.20 -9.50
N SER A 158 60.43 0.66 -9.54
CA SER A 158 60.16 1.62 -8.46
C SER A 158 58.80 1.37 -7.84
N ALA A 159 58.73 1.54 -6.52
CA ALA A 159 57.62 1.16 -5.64
C ALA A 159 56.33 1.98 -5.89
N PRO A 160 55.15 1.52 -5.42
CA PRO A 160 53.87 2.10 -5.82
C PRO A 160 53.64 3.48 -5.18
N ALA A 161 53.07 4.40 -5.97
CA ALA A 161 52.60 5.68 -5.47
C ALA A 161 51.32 5.49 -4.63
N ALA A 162 51.39 5.94 -3.38
CA ALA A 162 50.29 6.32 -2.49
C ALA A 162 48.94 5.61 -2.67
N ALA A 163 48.64 4.66 -1.79
CA ALA A 163 47.26 4.40 -1.41
C ALA A 163 46.66 5.71 -0.85
N GLY A 164 45.65 6.26 -1.53
CA GLY A 164 44.91 7.40 -1.01
C GLY A 164 44.15 6.97 0.24
N SER A 165 44.40 7.65 1.36
CA SER A 165 43.60 7.50 2.57
C SER A 165 42.15 7.85 2.26
N VAL A 166 41.28 6.84 2.24
CA VAL A 166 39.84 7.08 2.23
C VAL A 166 39.50 7.56 3.64
N GLU A 167 39.32 8.88 3.81
CA GLU A 167 38.81 9.39 5.07
C GLU A 167 37.42 8.81 5.34
N PRO A 168 37.09 8.44 6.59
CA PRO A 168 35.76 7.94 6.91
C PRO A 168 34.71 9.00 6.55
N VAL A 169 33.87 8.70 5.57
CA VAL A 169 32.68 9.52 5.29
C VAL A 169 31.76 9.37 6.49
N GLU A 170 31.69 10.41 7.32
CA GLU A 170 30.71 10.47 8.41
C GLU A 170 29.30 10.30 7.81
N PRO A 171 28.43 9.46 8.40
CA PRO A 171 27.11 9.23 7.85
C PRO A 171 26.29 10.52 7.92
N GLU A 172 25.78 10.95 6.75
CA GLU A 172 24.86 12.09 6.63
C GLU A 172 23.76 12.02 7.71
N PRO A 173 23.48 13.14 8.42
CA PRO A 173 22.56 13.13 9.55
C PRO A 173 21.14 12.78 9.08
N ARG A 174 20.55 11.74 9.68
CA ARG A 174 19.20 11.27 9.34
C ARG A 174 18.15 12.38 9.44
N ASN A 175 17.24 12.42 8.48
CA ASN A 175 16.16 13.40 8.49
C ASN A 175 15.03 12.95 9.43
N THR A 176 15.07 13.43 10.68
CA THR A 176 14.12 13.09 11.73
C THR A 176 12.68 13.52 11.44
N GLU A 177 12.45 14.52 10.57
CA GLU A 177 11.10 14.93 10.15
C GLU A 177 10.48 13.88 9.21
N LEU A 178 11.28 13.33 8.28
CA LEU A 178 10.85 12.26 7.39
C LEU A 178 10.64 10.93 8.12
N LEU A 179 11.57 10.56 9.02
CA LEU A 179 11.41 9.39 9.90
C LEU A 179 10.11 9.44 10.73
N GLY A 180 9.63 10.63 11.07
CA GLY A 180 8.40 10.85 11.84
C GLY A 180 7.10 10.64 11.07
N LEU A 181 7.14 10.38 9.76
CA LEU A 181 5.94 10.14 8.92
C LEU A 181 5.46 8.69 8.97
N ALA A 182 6.32 7.75 9.39
CA ALA A 182 5.96 6.35 9.56
C ALA A 182 4.96 6.23 10.72
N ARG A 183 3.74 5.76 10.45
CA ARG A 183 2.67 5.72 11.46
C ARG A 183 2.97 4.71 12.55
N ARG A 184 3.53 3.55 12.18
CA ARG A 184 3.82 2.43 13.10
C ARG A 184 2.63 2.10 13.98
N ASP A 185 1.45 2.12 13.37
CA ASP A 185 0.19 1.75 14.00
C ASP A 185 -0.09 0.27 13.72
N ALA A 186 -0.23 -0.52 14.78
CA ALA A 186 -0.52 -1.95 14.70
C ALA A 186 -1.93 -2.23 14.16
N ASP A 187 -2.84 -1.25 14.23
CA ASP A 187 -4.19 -1.31 13.69
C ASP A 187 -4.30 -0.78 12.25
N ASP A 188 -3.21 -0.27 11.64
CA ASP A 188 -3.23 0.21 10.25
C ASP A 188 -3.47 -0.95 9.27
N ARG A 189 -4.70 -0.98 8.74
CA ARG A 189 -5.17 -2.01 7.81
C ARG A 189 -4.64 -1.83 6.38
N LEU A 190 -3.95 -0.73 6.11
CA LEU A 190 -3.32 -0.38 4.84
C LEU A 190 -1.80 -0.62 4.89
N ALA A 191 -1.32 -1.42 5.85
CA ALA A 191 0.07 -1.77 6.02
C ALA A 191 0.31 -3.28 6.03
N ILE A 192 1.54 -3.70 5.72
CA ILE A 192 2.03 -5.08 5.85
C ILE A 192 3.42 -5.09 6.49
N GLY A 193 3.72 -6.15 7.24
CA GLY A 193 4.95 -6.25 8.04
C GLY A 193 4.80 -5.76 9.47
N ARG A 194 5.72 -6.20 10.32
CA ARG A 194 5.66 -5.97 11.77
C ARG A 194 5.75 -4.47 12.09
N VAL A 195 4.97 -4.04 13.08
CA VAL A 195 4.92 -2.63 13.52
C VAL A 195 6.28 -2.10 14.02
N ASP A 196 7.10 -2.99 14.56
CA ASP A 196 8.45 -2.76 15.08
C ASP A 196 9.57 -2.95 14.06
N ALA A 197 9.25 -3.19 12.77
CA ALA A 197 10.25 -3.37 11.73
C ALA A 197 11.23 -2.17 11.68
N PRO A 198 12.57 -2.40 11.62
CA PRO A 198 13.56 -1.32 11.67
C PRO A 198 13.47 -0.34 10.50
N VAL A 199 12.94 -0.78 9.34
CA VAL A 199 12.65 0.07 8.19
C VAL A 199 11.15 0.12 7.92
N VAL A 200 10.63 1.32 7.66
CA VAL A 200 9.28 1.53 7.11
C VAL A 200 9.42 2.15 5.72
N MET A 201 8.75 1.59 4.73
CA MET A 201 8.53 2.21 3.43
C MET A 201 7.11 2.74 3.37
N ILE A 202 6.96 4.06 3.23
CA ILE A 202 5.68 4.69 2.93
C ILE A 202 5.52 4.73 1.41
N GLU A 203 4.38 4.30 0.88
CA GLU A 203 4.03 4.37 -0.54
C GLU A 203 2.85 5.32 -0.77
N TYR A 204 3.02 6.34 -1.63
CA TYR A 204 1.95 7.19 -2.15
C TYR A 204 1.57 6.72 -3.56
N SER A 205 0.35 6.22 -3.73
CA SER A 205 0.00 5.40 -4.88
C SER A 205 -1.46 5.53 -5.33
N ASP A 206 -1.73 5.13 -6.57
CA ASP A 206 -2.99 5.30 -7.28
C ASP A 206 -3.30 4.06 -8.13
N PHE A 207 -4.46 3.44 -7.91
CA PHE A 207 -4.94 2.25 -8.64
C PHE A 207 -5.13 2.46 -10.15
N GLN A 208 -5.18 3.69 -10.62
CA GLN A 208 -5.21 4.05 -12.05
C GLN A 208 -3.83 4.40 -12.63
N CYS A 209 -2.75 4.40 -11.83
CA CYS A 209 -1.41 4.64 -12.35
C CYS A 209 -0.78 3.36 -12.93
N PRO A 210 -0.30 3.36 -14.19
CA PRO A 210 0.38 2.21 -14.77
C PRO A 210 1.69 1.89 -14.05
N PHE A 211 2.43 2.89 -13.55
CA PHE A 211 3.67 2.68 -12.80
C PHE A 211 3.42 2.13 -11.38
N CYS A 212 2.30 2.48 -10.73
CA CYS A 212 1.93 1.85 -9.46
C CYS A 212 1.63 0.36 -9.67
N ARG A 213 0.93 0.03 -10.76
CA ARG A 213 0.72 -1.36 -11.18
C ARG A 213 2.04 -2.08 -11.47
N GLU A 214 2.97 -1.44 -12.16
CA GLU A 214 4.29 -2.01 -12.46
C GLU A 214 5.07 -2.32 -11.17
N PHE A 215 5.08 -1.40 -10.21
CA PHE A 215 5.68 -1.62 -8.89
C PHE A 215 5.01 -2.79 -8.14
N ALA A 216 3.69 -2.75 -7.97
CA ALA A 216 2.90 -3.75 -7.24
C ALA A 216 3.02 -5.16 -7.84
N ARG A 217 3.18 -5.27 -9.17
CA ARG A 217 3.24 -6.58 -9.85
C ARG A 217 4.68 -7.07 -10.11
N GLY A 218 5.67 -6.17 -10.14
CA GLY A 218 7.07 -6.50 -10.46
C GLY A 218 8.03 -6.43 -9.28
N THR A 219 7.93 -5.40 -8.44
CA THR A 219 8.93 -5.10 -7.39
C THR A 219 8.44 -5.47 -6.00
N GLU A 220 7.21 -5.11 -5.65
CA GLU A 220 6.66 -5.29 -4.29
C GLU A 220 6.72 -6.75 -3.79
N PRO A 221 6.34 -7.79 -4.56
CA PRO A 221 6.38 -9.17 -4.06
C PRO A 221 7.80 -9.62 -3.69
N GLY A 222 8.81 -9.08 -4.38
CA GLY A 222 10.22 -9.29 -4.08
C GLY A 222 10.62 -8.64 -2.75
N LEU A 223 10.18 -7.41 -2.48
CA LEU A 223 10.42 -6.72 -1.22
C LEU A 223 9.70 -7.39 -0.05
N ILE A 224 8.47 -7.88 -0.27
CA ILE A 224 7.72 -8.64 0.73
C ILE A 224 8.52 -9.88 1.15
N SER A 225 8.88 -10.74 0.19
CA SER A 225 9.62 -11.97 0.45
C SER A 225 11.04 -11.74 1.00
N ARG A 226 11.75 -10.72 0.52
CA ARG A 226 13.12 -10.43 0.99
C ARG A 226 13.17 -9.80 2.37
N TYR A 227 12.19 -8.96 2.75
CA TYR A 227 12.31 -8.10 3.93
C TYR A 227 11.09 -8.09 4.86
N VAL A 228 9.86 -8.06 4.32
CA VAL A 228 8.65 -7.97 5.12
C VAL A 228 8.39 -9.26 5.90
N ASP A 229 8.50 -10.41 5.23
CA ASP A 229 8.33 -11.74 5.84
C ASP A 229 9.41 -12.03 6.89
N LYS A 230 10.59 -11.42 6.76
CA LYS A 230 11.70 -11.48 7.73
C LYS A 230 11.56 -10.45 8.86
N GLY A 231 10.51 -9.62 8.83
CA GLY A 231 10.25 -8.59 9.83
C GLY A 231 11.25 -7.43 9.82
N LEU A 232 11.97 -7.23 8.70
CA LEU A 232 12.97 -6.18 8.51
C LEU A 232 12.35 -4.90 7.92
N LEU A 233 11.34 -5.07 7.06
CA LEU A 233 10.59 -4.00 6.42
C LEU A 233 9.12 -4.04 6.84
N ARG A 234 8.51 -2.87 6.94
CA ARG A 234 7.07 -2.67 6.93
C ARG A 234 6.71 -1.73 5.78
N ILE A 235 5.67 -2.05 5.03
CA ILE A 235 5.15 -1.18 3.96
C ILE A 235 3.86 -0.55 4.48
N GLU A 236 3.73 0.78 4.35
CA GLU A 236 2.53 1.52 4.72
C GLU A 236 1.98 2.30 3.52
N TRP A 237 0.80 1.92 3.04
CA TRP A 237 0.15 2.59 1.91
C TRP A 237 -0.42 3.96 2.29
N ARG A 238 -0.43 4.88 1.33
CA ARG A 238 -1.05 6.20 1.35
C ARG A 238 -1.82 6.40 0.06
N ASN A 239 -3.10 6.69 0.20
CA ASN A 239 -3.97 6.94 -0.94
C ASN A 239 -3.61 8.28 -1.60
N PHE A 240 -3.17 8.25 -2.86
CA PHE A 240 -2.80 9.45 -3.60
C PHE A 240 -3.50 9.55 -4.97
N PRO A 241 -4.85 9.61 -5.01
CA PRO A 241 -5.61 9.62 -6.25
C PRO A 241 -5.40 10.92 -7.05
N LEU A 242 -4.82 10.78 -8.25
CA LEU A 242 -4.45 11.88 -9.13
C LEU A 242 -5.31 11.99 -10.41
N PHE A 243 -5.91 10.90 -10.88
CA PHE A 243 -6.55 10.89 -12.22
C PHE A 243 -8.07 11.14 -12.22
N GLY A 244 -8.68 11.43 -11.08
CA GLY A 244 -10.06 11.92 -10.97
C GLY A 244 -10.98 11.04 -10.12
N GLU A 245 -12.27 11.03 -10.46
CA GLU A 245 -13.31 10.39 -9.63
C GLU A 245 -13.14 8.86 -9.53
N GLU A 246 -12.65 8.20 -10.57
CA GLU A 246 -12.39 6.75 -10.52
C GLU A 246 -11.19 6.40 -9.64
N SER A 247 -10.10 7.18 -9.68
CA SER A 247 -8.95 7.02 -8.77
C SER A 247 -9.39 7.19 -7.32
N GLU A 248 -10.16 8.25 -7.06
CA GLU A 248 -10.75 8.55 -5.75
C GLU A 248 -11.68 7.42 -5.28
N ARG A 249 -12.50 6.85 -6.17
CA ARG A 249 -13.38 5.72 -5.84
C ARG A 249 -12.59 4.44 -5.55
N ALA A 250 -11.54 4.16 -6.31
CA ALA A 250 -10.65 3.02 -6.09
C ALA A 250 -9.91 3.12 -4.74
N ALA A 251 -9.41 4.31 -4.40
CA ALA A 251 -8.79 4.58 -3.09
C ALA A 251 -9.77 4.36 -1.93
N ARG A 252 -11.00 4.88 -2.03
CA ARG A 252 -12.06 4.65 -1.02
C ARG A 252 -12.49 3.19 -0.94
N ALA A 253 -12.49 2.47 -2.06
CA ALA A 253 -12.77 1.04 -2.13
C ALA A 253 -11.69 0.23 -1.40
N ALA A 254 -10.41 0.51 -1.66
CA ALA A 254 -9.31 -0.14 -0.96
C ALA A 254 -9.36 0.12 0.56
N TRP A 255 -9.65 1.37 0.97
CA TRP A 255 -9.88 1.68 2.38
C TRP A 255 -11.04 0.85 2.97
N ALA A 256 -12.18 0.76 2.28
CA ALA A 256 -13.34 -0.02 2.73
C ALA A 256 -13.06 -1.54 2.82
N ALA A 257 -12.18 -2.08 1.95
CA ALA A 257 -11.68 -3.45 2.05
C ALA A 257 -10.74 -3.61 3.27
N GLY A 258 -9.87 -2.63 3.52
CA GLY A 258 -9.03 -2.55 4.72
C GLY A 258 -9.83 -2.58 6.02
N GLN A 259 -10.96 -1.89 6.10
CA GLN A 259 -11.87 -1.94 7.25
C GLN A 259 -12.43 -3.36 7.55
N GLN A 260 -12.28 -4.31 6.62
CA GLN A 260 -12.64 -5.72 6.77
C GLN A 260 -11.42 -6.67 6.71
N GLY A 261 -10.19 -6.13 6.82
CA GLY A 261 -8.95 -6.92 6.80
C GLY A 261 -8.60 -7.51 5.44
N ARG A 262 -9.01 -6.85 4.35
CA ARG A 262 -8.84 -7.31 2.96
C ARG A 262 -8.22 -6.25 2.03
N PHE A 263 -7.40 -5.35 2.58
CA PHE A 263 -6.77 -4.30 1.77
C PHE A 263 -5.84 -4.89 0.71
N TRP A 264 -4.94 -5.79 1.09
CA TRP A 264 -3.92 -6.34 0.20
C TRP A 264 -4.52 -7.26 -0.89
N GLU A 265 -5.54 -8.05 -0.55
CA GLU A 265 -6.27 -8.82 -1.55
C GLU A 265 -7.06 -7.94 -2.53
N PHE A 266 -7.60 -6.80 -2.05
CA PHE A 266 -8.23 -5.81 -2.93
C PHE A 266 -7.21 -5.10 -3.81
N HIS A 267 -6.05 -4.74 -3.26
CA HIS A 267 -4.92 -4.14 -3.96
C HIS A 267 -4.46 -5.03 -5.12
N ASP A 268 -4.21 -6.31 -4.85
CA ASP A 268 -3.76 -7.30 -5.84
C ASP A 268 -4.82 -7.56 -6.92
N THR A 269 -6.10 -7.49 -6.55
CA THR A 269 -7.24 -7.61 -7.48
C THR A 269 -7.35 -6.37 -8.37
N ALA A 270 -7.22 -5.16 -7.81
CA ALA A 270 -7.30 -3.90 -8.53
C ALA A 270 -6.14 -3.76 -9.54
N PHE A 271 -4.91 -4.02 -9.11
CA PHE A 271 -3.72 -4.06 -9.97
C PHE A 271 -3.56 -5.34 -10.80
N GLY A 272 -4.46 -6.31 -10.64
CA GLY A 272 -4.41 -7.62 -11.30
C GLY A 272 -4.23 -7.52 -12.81
N GLU A 273 -5.06 -6.68 -13.41
CA GLU A 273 -5.19 -6.45 -14.86
C GLU A 273 -4.78 -5.02 -15.22
N GLU A 274 -4.34 -4.80 -16.45
CA GLU A 274 -4.16 -3.43 -16.95
C GLU A 274 -5.54 -2.81 -17.26
N ARG A 275 -5.81 -1.64 -16.70
CA ARG A 275 -7.11 -0.96 -16.79
C ARG A 275 -6.89 0.47 -17.32
N PRO A 276 -7.38 0.81 -18.53
CA PRO A 276 -7.31 2.17 -19.04
C PRO A 276 -7.98 3.18 -18.09
N ARG A 277 -7.31 4.31 -17.86
CA ARG A 277 -7.80 5.35 -16.93
C ARG A 277 -9.12 5.94 -17.39
N ASN A 278 -10.05 6.09 -16.45
CA ASN A 278 -11.36 6.75 -16.60
C ASN A 278 -12.25 6.15 -17.72
N GLN A 279 -12.27 4.82 -17.84
CA GLN A 279 -13.09 4.08 -18.80
C GLN A 279 -14.13 3.17 -18.13
N GLY A 280 -14.58 3.51 -16.92
CA GLY A 280 -15.56 2.74 -16.14
C GLY A 280 -14.97 1.55 -15.37
N ALA A 281 -13.66 1.31 -15.48
CA ALA A 281 -12.99 0.17 -14.84
C ALA A 281 -13.07 0.22 -13.30
N TYR A 282 -13.19 1.42 -12.72
CA TYR A 282 -13.43 1.66 -11.30
C TYR A 282 -14.78 2.35 -11.04
N ALA A 283 -15.79 2.06 -11.87
CA ALA A 283 -17.18 2.41 -11.55
C ALA A 283 -17.65 1.70 -10.27
N ARG A 284 -18.72 2.22 -9.63
CA ARG A 284 -19.14 1.77 -8.29
C ARG A 284 -19.50 0.28 -8.23
N ASP A 285 -20.13 -0.26 -9.27
CA ASP A 285 -20.41 -1.69 -9.39
C ASP A 285 -19.12 -2.52 -9.57
N LYS A 286 -18.14 -2.00 -10.33
CA LYS A 286 -16.86 -2.68 -10.58
C LYS A 286 -16.00 -2.79 -9.33
N VAL A 287 -15.89 -1.73 -8.52
CA VAL A 287 -15.14 -1.81 -7.25
C VAL A 287 -15.82 -2.73 -6.21
N ILE A 288 -17.15 -2.87 -6.27
CA ILE A 288 -17.89 -3.86 -5.45
C ILE A 288 -17.63 -5.30 -5.95
N ALA A 289 -17.53 -5.49 -7.27
CA ALA A 289 -17.13 -6.79 -7.85
C ALA A 289 -15.68 -7.15 -7.45
N MET A 290 -14.73 -6.23 -7.62
CA MET A 290 -13.33 -6.41 -7.16
C MET A 290 -13.26 -6.77 -5.68
N ALA A 291 -14.05 -6.13 -4.81
CA ALA A 291 -14.10 -6.46 -3.39
C ALA A 291 -14.60 -7.88 -3.11
N LYS A 292 -15.59 -8.35 -3.88
CA LYS A 292 -16.05 -9.75 -3.80
C LYS A 292 -14.95 -10.72 -4.24
N ASP A 293 -14.27 -10.42 -5.35
CA ASP A 293 -13.21 -11.26 -5.90
C ASP A 293 -11.97 -11.30 -4.96
N ALA A 294 -11.69 -10.20 -4.27
CA ALA A 294 -10.73 -10.07 -3.17
C ALA A 294 -11.15 -10.74 -1.85
N GLY A 295 -12.31 -11.40 -1.80
CA GLY A 295 -12.77 -12.11 -0.60
C GLY A 295 -13.17 -11.20 0.58
N VAL A 296 -13.67 -9.98 0.29
CA VAL A 296 -14.30 -9.11 1.31
C VAL A 296 -15.59 -9.76 1.82
N PRO A 297 -15.72 -10.03 3.14
CA PRO A 297 -16.77 -10.92 3.66
C PRO A 297 -18.17 -10.28 3.70
N ASP A 298 -18.29 -8.98 4.00
CA ASP A 298 -19.57 -8.27 3.98
C ASP A 298 -19.58 -7.20 2.88
N ALA A 299 -20.16 -7.56 1.72
CA ALA A 299 -20.33 -6.67 0.59
C ALA A 299 -21.30 -5.50 0.86
N ALA A 300 -22.28 -5.68 1.76
CA ALA A 300 -23.21 -4.62 2.14
C ALA A 300 -22.54 -3.58 3.04
N ARG A 301 -21.69 -4.02 3.98
CA ARG A 301 -20.80 -3.15 4.74
C ARG A 301 -19.78 -2.47 3.84
N PHE A 302 -19.14 -3.20 2.93
CA PHE A 302 -18.18 -2.64 1.99
C PHE A 302 -18.80 -1.46 1.20
N ALA A 303 -20.00 -1.65 0.66
CA ALA A 303 -20.71 -0.61 -0.07
C ALA A 303 -21.06 0.62 0.80
N ARG A 304 -21.37 0.44 2.09
CA ARG A 304 -21.58 1.55 3.05
C ARG A 304 -20.27 2.26 3.40
N ASP A 305 -19.22 1.49 3.66
CA ASP A 305 -17.91 2.01 4.08
C ASP A 305 -17.24 2.77 2.92
N LEU A 306 -17.36 2.29 1.67
CA LEU A 306 -16.94 2.94 0.41
C LEU A 306 -17.54 4.35 0.23
N ASP A 307 -18.85 4.46 0.43
CA ASP A 307 -19.59 5.73 0.27
C ASP A 307 -19.52 6.60 1.54
N SER A 308 -18.81 6.16 2.59
CA SER A 308 -18.81 6.83 3.89
C SER A 308 -17.97 8.12 3.93
N PRO A 309 -18.33 9.07 4.81
CA PRO A 309 -17.45 10.18 5.17
C PRO A 309 -16.11 9.73 5.79
N GLY A 310 -16.02 8.49 6.29
CA GLY A 310 -14.78 7.90 6.81
C GLY A 310 -13.76 7.67 5.70
N ALA A 311 -14.17 6.95 4.64
CA ALA A 311 -13.35 6.69 3.46
C ALA A 311 -12.84 7.99 2.82
N LYS A 312 -13.74 8.96 2.61
CA LYS A 312 -13.37 10.27 2.05
C LYS A 312 -12.31 10.98 2.90
N ARG A 313 -12.45 11.00 4.23
CA ARG A 313 -11.45 11.64 5.12
C ARG A 313 -10.12 10.89 5.15
N ALA A 314 -10.12 9.56 5.08
CA ALA A 314 -8.89 8.77 5.05
C ALA A 314 -8.09 9.06 3.77
N VAL A 315 -8.77 9.08 2.61
CA VAL A 315 -8.16 9.40 1.32
C VAL A 315 -7.68 10.84 1.26
N GLU A 316 -8.50 11.82 1.67
CA GLU A 316 -8.08 13.23 1.66
C GLU A 316 -6.88 13.49 2.58
N ARG A 317 -6.84 12.90 3.78
CA ARG A 317 -5.69 13.01 4.70
C ARG A 317 -4.40 12.51 4.06
N ASP A 318 -4.41 11.32 3.46
CA ASP A 318 -3.22 10.74 2.82
C ASP A 318 -2.75 11.59 1.62
N LYS A 319 -3.71 12.20 0.89
CA LYS A 319 -3.47 13.09 -0.23
C LYS A 319 -2.91 14.46 0.19
N GLU A 320 -3.47 15.07 1.24
CA GLU A 320 -2.95 16.30 1.84
C GLU A 320 -1.54 16.09 2.41
N GLU A 321 -1.27 14.94 3.03
CA GLU A 321 0.06 14.52 3.52
C GLU A 321 1.07 14.50 2.35
N GLY A 322 0.77 13.79 1.27
CA GLY A 322 1.65 13.73 0.08
C GLY A 322 1.86 15.09 -0.59
N TYR A 323 0.82 15.94 -0.73
CA TYR A 323 0.99 17.29 -1.27
C TYR A 323 1.82 18.21 -0.35
N ALA A 324 1.68 18.09 0.97
CA ALA A 324 2.49 18.85 1.92
C ALA A 324 3.98 18.46 1.88
N LEU A 325 4.28 17.20 1.51
CA LEU A 325 5.62 16.70 1.23
C LEU A 325 6.12 17.11 -0.17
N GLY A 326 5.24 17.55 -1.08
CA GLY A 326 5.59 17.91 -2.44
C GLY A 326 5.61 16.73 -3.43
N VAL A 327 4.93 15.63 -3.11
CA VAL A 327 4.69 14.53 -4.05
C VAL A 327 3.89 15.04 -5.26
N SER A 328 4.47 14.88 -6.46
CA SER A 328 3.92 15.40 -7.72
C SER A 328 3.53 14.32 -8.73
N SER A 329 3.82 13.06 -8.44
CA SER A 329 3.56 11.90 -9.29
C SER A 329 3.43 10.63 -8.45
N THR A 330 2.88 9.55 -9.04
CA THR A 330 2.79 8.23 -8.42
C THR A 330 3.46 7.15 -9.27
N PRO A 331 4.02 6.08 -8.65
CA PRO A 331 4.18 5.93 -7.21
C PRO A 331 5.31 6.83 -6.68
N ALA A 332 5.24 7.20 -5.41
CA ALA A 332 6.33 7.89 -4.73
C ALA A 332 6.52 7.26 -3.35
N PHE A 333 7.78 7.04 -2.97
CA PHE A 333 8.14 6.26 -1.80
C PHE A 333 9.05 7.03 -0.86
N LEU A 334 8.95 6.70 0.43
CA LEU A 334 9.89 7.12 1.45
C LEU A 334 10.31 5.90 2.26
N VAL A 335 11.54 5.43 2.06
CA VAL A 335 12.16 4.33 2.80
C VAL A 335 12.90 4.92 4.00
N ASN A 336 12.26 4.92 5.17
CA ASN A 336 12.65 5.69 6.35
C ASN A 336 12.78 7.20 6.07
N ASP A 337 13.96 7.69 5.71
CA ASP A 337 14.24 9.07 5.29
C ASP A 337 14.81 9.19 3.87
N ILE A 338 14.85 8.08 3.13
CA ILE A 338 15.38 7.99 1.76
C ILE A 338 14.20 8.06 0.76
N PRO A 339 14.05 9.14 -0.03
CA PRO A 339 13.03 9.21 -1.06
C PRO A 339 13.39 8.33 -2.28
N VAL A 340 12.40 7.61 -2.81
CA VAL A 340 12.50 6.90 -4.11
C VAL A 340 11.28 7.30 -4.93
N LEU A 341 11.48 7.81 -6.15
CA LEU A 341 10.41 8.39 -6.96
C LEU A 341 10.15 7.57 -8.24
N GLY A 342 8.89 7.21 -8.48
CA GLY A 342 8.48 6.35 -9.60
C GLY A 342 8.76 4.87 -9.35
N ALA A 343 8.31 4.03 -10.29
CA ALA A 343 8.62 2.60 -10.31
C ALA A 343 10.07 2.37 -10.77
N GLN A 344 11.02 2.59 -9.86
CA GLN A 344 12.44 2.31 -10.11
C GLN A 344 12.71 0.79 -10.20
N PRO A 345 13.86 0.37 -10.77
CA PRO A 345 14.29 -1.03 -10.72
C PRO A 345 14.33 -1.56 -9.28
N ALA A 346 14.07 -2.86 -9.10
CA ALA A 346 13.98 -3.49 -7.78
C ALA A 346 15.27 -3.32 -6.96
N GLU A 347 16.43 -3.27 -7.63
CA GLU A 347 17.75 -3.04 -7.03
C GLU A 347 17.84 -1.67 -6.35
N SER A 348 17.14 -0.64 -6.83
CA SER A 348 17.10 0.68 -6.19
C SER A 348 16.32 0.65 -4.87
N PHE A 349 15.27 -0.17 -4.79
CA PHE A 349 14.54 -0.39 -3.54
C PHE A 349 15.35 -1.23 -2.55
N ASP A 350 15.99 -2.31 -3.02
CA ASP A 350 16.89 -3.12 -2.19
C ASP A 350 18.02 -2.25 -1.58
N GLN A 351 18.67 -1.41 -2.39
CA GLN A 351 19.70 -0.47 -1.91
C GLN A 351 19.17 0.53 -0.88
N ALA A 352 17.97 1.07 -1.07
CA ALA A 352 17.35 1.97 -0.10
C ALA A 352 17.02 1.25 1.23
N VAL A 353 16.50 0.02 1.16
CA VAL A 353 16.16 -0.78 2.34
C VAL A 353 17.42 -1.20 3.11
N GLU A 354 18.46 -1.70 2.44
CA GLU A 354 19.72 -2.08 3.12
C GLU A 354 20.41 -0.86 3.77
N LYS A 355 20.47 0.28 3.06
CA LYS A 355 21.00 1.53 3.64
C LYS A 355 20.20 1.97 4.87
N ALA A 356 18.88 1.86 4.84
CA ALA A 356 18.02 2.17 5.98
C ALA A 356 18.18 1.16 7.13
N LEU A 357 18.43 -0.13 6.84
CA LEU A 357 18.72 -1.17 7.83
C LEU A 357 20.05 -0.90 8.54
N ASP A 358 21.11 -0.57 7.82
CA ASP A 358 22.42 -0.26 8.41
C ASP A 358 22.37 1.02 9.25
N ALA A 359 21.67 2.05 8.79
CA ALA A 359 21.41 3.26 9.58
C ALA A 359 20.58 2.98 10.85
N ALA A 360 19.63 2.03 10.80
CA ALA A 360 18.86 1.60 11.97
C ALA A 360 19.72 0.79 12.96
N ARG A 361 20.58 -0.12 12.47
CA ARG A 361 21.55 -0.89 13.27
C ARG A 361 22.54 0.04 13.99
N ALA A 362 23.12 1.01 13.26
CA ALA A 362 24.03 2.00 13.83
C ALA A 362 23.35 2.84 14.94
N ALA A 363 22.10 3.24 14.73
CA ALA A 363 21.33 4.00 15.71
C ALA A 363 20.90 3.21 16.95
N ALA A 364 20.77 1.88 16.86
CA ALA A 364 20.49 1.01 17.99
C ALA A 364 21.71 0.81 18.92
N GLY A 365 22.91 1.12 18.42
CA GLY A 365 24.19 0.89 19.11
C GLY A 365 24.58 -0.59 19.18
N PRO A 366 25.76 -0.92 19.70
CA PRO A 366 26.13 -2.30 19.95
C PRO A 366 25.22 -2.87 21.05
N THR A 367 24.46 -3.92 20.71
CA THR A 367 23.79 -4.76 21.71
C THR A 367 24.79 -5.12 22.80
N PRO A 368 24.49 -4.95 24.10
CA PRO A 368 25.41 -5.32 25.16
C PRO A 368 25.76 -6.80 25.05
N SER A 369 26.97 -7.09 24.57
CA SER A 369 27.51 -8.45 24.60
C SER A 369 27.47 -8.90 26.05
N GLY A 370 26.86 -10.06 26.29
CA GLY A 370 26.34 -10.43 27.61
C GLY A 370 27.36 -10.18 28.72
N ALA A 371 26.95 -9.48 29.77
CA ALA A 371 27.75 -9.33 30.97
C ALA A 371 28.05 -10.72 31.52
N THR A 372 29.25 -11.24 31.23
CA THR A 372 29.80 -12.41 31.89
C THR A 372 29.78 -12.09 33.37
N THR A 373 28.82 -12.68 34.08
CA THR A 373 28.77 -12.58 35.55
C THR A 373 29.90 -13.46 36.04
N GLU A 374 31.11 -12.90 36.05
CA GLU A 374 32.27 -13.46 36.68
C GLU A 374 31.98 -13.47 38.18
N ARG A 375 31.38 -14.59 38.60
CA ARG A 375 30.97 -14.81 39.98
C ARG A 375 32.25 -15.05 40.76
N GLU A 376 32.84 -13.96 41.25
CA GLU A 376 33.99 -13.97 42.13
C GLU A 376 33.64 -14.81 43.37
N ALA A 377 34.03 -16.08 43.34
CA ALA A 377 33.89 -17.01 44.44
C ALA A 377 35.06 -16.75 45.42
N THR A 378 35.05 -15.58 46.06
CA THR A 378 35.98 -15.25 47.13
C THR A 378 35.74 -16.23 48.28
N GLY A 379 36.67 -17.15 48.48
CA GLY A 379 36.49 -18.25 49.43
C GLY A 379 36.57 -17.81 50.89
N ARG A 380 35.79 -18.47 51.75
CA ARG A 380 36.11 -18.72 53.16
C ARG A 380 35.37 -19.93 53.71
#